data_AF-A0A1Y3NRB7-F1
#
_entry.id   AF-A0A1Y3NRB7-F1
#
_cell.length_a   1.000
_cell.length_b   1.000
_cell.length_c   1.000
_cell.angle_alpha   90.00
_cell.angle_beta   90.00
_cell.angle_gamma   90.00
#
_symmetry.space_group_name_H-M   'P 1'
#
loop_
_entity.id
_entity.type
_entity.pdbx_description
1 polymer ?
#
loop_
_entity_poly.entity_id
_entity_poly.type
_entity_poly.pdbx_seq_one_letter_code
_entity_poly.pdbx_strand_id
1 'polypeptide(L)'
;MKFNKIINLFTILSVLAIVNAEDPYNKCVRKMRNKWICTNRPKGAANKMYFLNDFKSTVNKICKDSVCISGYNNELPKELREKIQVNCRRNAITIFQNTIQESNLYFC
;
A
#
# COMPACT_ATOMS: atom_id res chain seq x y z
N MET A 1 29.59 2.73 -46.20
CA MET A 1 28.53 2.02 -45.45
C MET A 1 28.81 2.05 -43.96
N LYS A 2 28.18 2.96 -43.20
CA LYS A 2 28.26 3.04 -41.73
C LYS A 2 26.96 3.63 -41.16
N PHE A 3 25.84 2.89 -41.22
CA PHE A 3 24.57 3.34 -40.61
C PHE A 3 23.76 2.24 -39.91
N ASN A 4 24.33 1.05 -39.66
CA ASN A 4 23.57 -0.06 -39.05
C ASN A 4 23.84 -0.33 -37.56
N LYS A 5 24.80 0.34 -36.91
CA LYS A 5 25.13 0.09 -35.48
C LYS A 5 24.46 1.03 -34.49
N ILE A 6 23.98 2.20 -34.90
CA ILE A 6 23.42 3.21 -33.99
C ILE A 6 21.95 2.93 -33.65
N ILE A 7 21.18 2.37 -34.60
CA ILE A 7 19.75 2.11 -34.44
C ILE A 7 19.50 1.03 -33.36
N ASN A 8 20.41 0.06 -33.25
CA ASN A 8 20.24 -1.08 -32.33
C ASN A 8 20.50 -0.72 -30.85
N LEU A 9 21.24 0.37 -30.57
CA LEU A 9 21.54 0.79 -29.20
C LEU A 9 20.38 1.59 -28.57
N PHE A 10 19.69 2.41 -29.39
CA PHE A 10 18.55 3.21 -28.93
C PHE A 10 17.32 2.36 -28.60
N THR A 11 17.09 1.27 -29.32
CA THR A 11 15.99 0.33 -29.05
C THR A 11 16.18 -0.46 -27.75
N ILE A 12 17.41 -0.72 -27.32
CA ILE A 12 17.66 -1.44 -26.06
C ILE A 12 17.48 -0.50 -24.86
N LEU A 13 17.88 0.77 -24.99
CA LEU A 13 17.72 1.79 -23.95
C LEU A 13 16.25 2.13 -23.67
N SER A 14 15.38 2.15 -24.69
CA SER A 14 13.95 2.40 -24.49
C SER A 14 13.20 1.23 -23.85
N VAL A 15 13.64 -0.02 -24.07
CA VAL A 15 13.04 -1.20 -23.41
C VAL A 15 13.40 -1.27 -21.92
N LEU A 16 14.57 -0.75 -21.51
CA LEU A 16 14.96 -0.68 -20.09
C LEU A 16 14.17 0.37 -19.27
N ALA A 17 13.44 1.28 -19.90
CA ALA A 17 12.59 2.25 -19.20
C ALA A 17 11.21 1.68 -18.82
N ILE A 18 10.81 0.53 -19.38
CA ILE A 18 9.53 -0.14 -19.11
C ILE A 18 9.64 -1.11 -17.92
N VAL A 19 10.85 -1.34 -17.41
CA VAL A 19 11.10 -2.32 -16.35
C VAL A 19 10.70 -1.73 -14.98
N ASN A 20 9.57 -2.21 -14.47
CA ASN A 20 9.10 -2.12 -13.09
C ASN A 20 8.33 -0.85 -12.66
N ALA A 21 7.40 -0.36 -13.48
CA ALA A 21 6.28 0.39 -12.93
C ALA A 21 5.39 -0.58 -12.11
N GLU A 22 5.74 -0.79 -10.84
CA GLU A 22 4.93 -1.58 -9.90
C GLU A 22 3.55 -0.95 -9.82
N ASP A 23 2.52 -1.77 -10.12
CA ASP A 23 1.12 -1.36 -10.02
C ASP A 23 0.80 -0.74 -8.64
N PRO A 24 0.08 0.39 -8.58
CA PRO A 24 -0.19 1.10 -7.33
C PRO A 24 -0.87 0.24 -6.26
N TYR A 25 -1.74 -0.70 -6.64
CA TYR A 25 -2.38 -1.61 -5.71
C TYR A 25 -1.35 -2.57 -5.10
N ASN A 26 -0.53 -3.22 -5.94
CA ASN A 26 0.53 -4.12 -5.47
C ASN A 26 1.52 -3.39 -4.55
N LYS A 27 1.88 -2.16 -4.90
CA LYS A 27 2.71 -1.28 -4.09
C LYS A 27 2.08 -0.95 -2.74
N CYS A 28 0.78 -0.65 -2.72
CA CYS A 28 0.02 -0.44 -1.48
C CYS A 28 0.07 -1.68 -0.59
N VAL A 29 -0.28 -2.85 -1.13
CA VAL A 29 -0.34 -4.11 -0.39
C VAL A 29 1.03 -4.43 0.21
N ARG A 30 2.10 -4.35 -0.58
CA ARG A 30 3.47 -4.60 -0.11
C ARG A 30 3.89 -3.64 0.99
N LYS A 31 3.58 -2.34 0.86
CA LYS A 31 3.93 -1.32 1.85
C LYS A 31 3.10 -1.43 3.13
N MET A 32 1.86 -1.91 3.05
CA MET A 32 0.95 -2.05 4.18
C MET A 32 1.15 -3.36 4.95
N ARG A 33 1.37 -4.51 4.29
CA ARG A 33 1.53 -5.81 4.98
C ARG A 33 2.62 -5.80 6.04
N ASN A 34 3.74 -5.12 5.78
CA ASN A 34 4.86 -5.05 6.72
C ASN A 34 4.70 -3.97 7.80
N LYS A 35 3.47 -3.51 8.06
CA LYS A 35 3.19 -2.51 9.09
C LYS A 35 2.46 -3.12 10.27
N TRP A 36 2.78 -2.57 11.42
CA TRP A 36 2.07 -2.81 12.66
C TRP A 36 0.98 -1.76 12.81
N ILE A 37 -0.18 -2.17 13.31
CA ILE A 37 -1.22 -1.24 13.72
C ILE A 37 -1.48 -1.40 15.21
N CYS A 38 -1.70 -0.27 15.85
CA CYS A 38 -2.14 -0.19 17.22
C CYS A 38 -3.65 0.12 17.21
N THR A 39 -4.47 -0.73 17.84
CA THR A 39 -5.89 -0.41 18.02
C THR A 39 -6.05 0.48 19.24
N ASN A 40 -6.73 1.62 19.09
CA ASN A 40 -7.19 2.38 20.25
C ASN A 40 -8.32 1.60 20.91
N ARG A 41 -8.09 1.14 22.15
CA ARG A 41 -9.10 0.52 23.00
C ARG A 41 -9.63 1.54 24.01
N PRO A 42 -10.85 1.31 24.58
CA PRO A 42 -11.39 2.18 25.62
C PRO A 42 -10.38 2.40 26.76
N LYS A 43 -10.49 3.57 27.39
CA LYS A 43 -9.57 4.05 28.42
C LYS A 43 -9.42 3.00 29.54
N GLY A 44 -8.20 2.53 29.76
CA GLY A 44 -7.87 1.50 30.77
C GLY A 44 -7.56 0.11 30.22
N ALA A 45 -7.82 -0.16 28.92
CA ALA A 45 -7.38 -1.38 28.28
C ALA A 45 -6.02 -1.20 27.59
N ALA A 46 -5.15 -2.21 27.67
CA ALA A 46 -3.89 -2.21 26.94
C ALA A 46 -4.16 -2.17 25.43
N ASN A 47 -3.44 -1.30 24.72
CA ASN A 47 -3.44 -1.28 23.28
C ASN A 47 -2.91 -2.63 22.76
N LYS A 48 -3.61 -3.20 21.76
CA LYS A 48 -3.12 -4.39 21.05
C LYS A 48 -2.42 -3.96 19.77
N MET A 49 -1.24 -4.54 19.54
CA MET A 49 -0.50 -4.43 18.30
C MET A 49 -0.82 -5.62 17.40
N TYR A 50 -1.12 -5.34 16.13
CA TYR A 50 -1.39 -6.35 15.13
C TYR A 50 -0.46 -6.16 13.95
N PHE A 51 0.08 -7.25 13.44
CA PHE A 51 0.86 -7.22 12.21
C PHE A 51 -0.07 -7.37 11.02
N LEU A 52 -0.09 -6.39 10.11
CA LEU A 52 -1.06 -6.37 9.00
C LEU A 52 -0.90 -7.54 8.03
N ASN A 53 0.28 -8.15 7.97
CA ASN A 53 0.52 -9.32 7.14
C ASN A 53 -0.38 -10.51 7.52
N ASP A 54 -0.80 -10.59 8.79
CA ASP A 54 -1.69 -11.63 9.29
C ASP A 54 -3.15 -11.42 8.82
N PHE A 55 -3.47 -10.21 8.35
CA PHE A 55 -4.81 -9.79 7.96
C PHE A 55 -4.87 -9.43 6.46
N LYS A 56 -4.46 -10.38 5.60
CA LYS A 56 -4.37 -10.18 4.14
C LYS A 56 -5.66 -9.63 3.52
N SER A 57 -6.83 -10.13 3.92
CA SER A 57 -8.13 -9.67 3.41
C SER A 57 -8.38 -8.20 3.77
N THR A 58 -8.10 -7.81 5.01
CA THR A 58 -8.23 -6.42 5.47
C THR A 58 -7.28 -5.50 4.71
N VAL A 59 -6.02 -5.89 4.53
CA VAL A 59 -5.05 -5.12 3.72
C VAL A 59 -5.54 -4.97 2.27
N ASN A 60 -6.08 -6.04 1.68
CA ASN A 60 -6.63 -5.96 0.33
C ASN A 60 -7.83 -5.01 0.24
N LYS A 61 -8.73 -5.01 1.24
CA LYS A 61 -9.86 -4.06 1.33
C LYS A 61 -9.34 -2.61 1.41
N ILE A 62 -8.37 -2.34 2.28
CA ILE A 62 -7.75 -1.03 2.42
C ILE A 62 -7.14 -0.58 1.09
N CYS A 63 -6.38 -1.42 0.41
CA CYS A 63 -5.72 -1.05 -0.84
C CYS A 63 -6.65 -0.98 -2.06
N LYS A 64 -7.87 -1.54 -1.98
CA LYS A 64 -8.92 -1.37 -2.99
C LYS A 64 -9.65 -0.04 -2.85
N ASP A 65 -9.53 0.65 -1.71
CA ASP A 65 -10.04 2.00 -1.54
C ASP A 65 -9.31 2.96 -2.50
N SER A 66 -10.07 3.68 -3.32
CA SER A 66 -9.55 4.56 -4.38
C SER A 66 -8.73 5.72 -3.83
N VAL A 67 -9.00 6.16 -2.59
CA VAL A 67 -8.19 7.18 -1.90
C VAL A 67 -6.86 6.56 -1.52
N CYS A 68 -6.84 5.36 -0.94
CA CYS A 68 -5.59 4.68 -0.58
C CYS A 68 -4.69 4.41 -1.79
N ILE A 69 -5.23 3.82 -2.86
CA ILE A 69 -4.45 3.42 -4.04
C ILE A 69 -3.77 4.61 -4.72
N SER A 70 -4.45 5.77 -4.76
CA SER A 70 -3.92 7.00 -5.36
C SER A 70 -2.64 7.47 -4.69
N GLY A 71 -2.50 7.29 -3.38
CA GLY A 71 -1.29 7.61 -2.63
C GLY A 71 -0.05 6.80 -3.05
N TYR A 72 -0.24 5.70 -3.80
CA TYR A 72 0.84 4.86 -4.31
C TYR A 72 1.07 5.00 -5.82
N ASN A 73 0.27 5.80 -6.52
CA ASN A 73 0.51 6.16 -7.92
C ASN A 73 1.70 7.13 -8.02
N ASN A 74 2.73 6.79 -8.80
CA ASN A 74 3.93 7.63 -8.96
C ASN A 74 3.72 8.84 -9.87
N GLU A 75 2.58 8.94 -10.57
CA GLU A 75 2.20 10.10 -11.38
C GLU A 75 1.84 11.32 -10.50
N LEU A 76 1.49 11.09 -9.23
CA LEU A 76 1.21 12.17 -8.29
C LEU A 76 2.48 12.75 -7.68
N PRO A 77 2.52 14.08 -7.41
CA PRO A 77 3.60 14.71 -6.65
C PRO A 77 3.86 14.01 -5.32
N LYS A 78 5.14 13.90 -4.92
CA LYS A 78 5.56 13.21 -3.70
C LYS A 78 4.82 13.68 -2.45
N GLU A 79 4.70 14.99 -2.25
CA GLU A 79 4.03 15.56 -1.08
C GLU A 79 2.55 15.17 -1.01
N LEU A 80 1.85 15.20 -2.15
CA LEU A 80 0.47 14.76 -2.24
C LEU A 80 0.33 13.27 -1.93
N ARG A 81 1.21 12.43 -2.47
CA ARG A 81 1.25 10.98 -2.18
C ARG A 81 1.42 10.71 -0.69
N GLU A 82 2.34 11.41 -0.03
CA GLU A 82 2.60 11.25 1.40
C GLU A 82 1.38 11.64 2.24
N LYS A 83 0.72 12.75 1.90
CA LYS A 83 -0.52 13.19 2.57
C LYS A 83 -1.64 12.15 2.42
N ILE A 84 -1.83 11.62 1.21
CA ILE A 84 -2.83 10.58 0.95
C ILE A 84 -2.48 9.29 1.70
N GLN A 85 -1.22 8.87 1.71
CA GLN A 85 -0.78 7.68 2.44
C GLN A 85 -1.02 7.80 3.96
N VAL A 86 -0.82 8.98 4.54
CA VAL A 86 -1.16 9.23 5.95
C VAL A 86 -2.66 9.08 6.19
N ASN A 87 -3.50 9.64 5.31
CA ASN A 87 -4.95 9.50 5.41
C ASN A 87 -5.38 8.03 5.25
N CYS A 88 -4.82 7.33 4.26
CA CYS A 88 -5.01 5.91 4.04
C CYS A 88 -4.69 5.08 5.30
N ARG A 89 -3.58 5.37 5.99
CA ARG A 89 -3.23 4.68 7.24
C ARG A 89 -4.21 4.96 8.37
N ARG A 90 -4.74 6.18 8.48
CA ARG A 90 -5.77 6.50 9.48
C ARG A 90 -7.06 5.73 9.20
N ASN A 91 -7.52 5.73 7.94
CA ASN A 91 -8.71 4.98 7.53
C ASN A 91 -8.51 3.46 7.69
N ALA A 92 -7.29 2.97 7.43
CA ALA A 92 -6.94 1.57 7.63
C ALA A 92 -7.14 1.12 9.09
N ILE A 93 -6.86 1.98 10.07
CA ILE A 93 -7.12 1.68 11.49
C ILE A 93 -8.62 1.50 11.72
N THR A 94 -9.45 2.39 11.18
CA THR A 94 -10.92 2.28 11.30
C THR A 94 -11.45 1.01 10.64
N ILE A 95 -11.05 0.73 9.40
CA ILE A 95 -11.46 -0.49 8.68
C ILE A 95 -11.02 -1.73 9.45
N PHE A 96 -9.79 -1.72 9.98
CA PHE A 96 -9.27 -2.81 10.79
C PHE A 96 -10.03 -2.97 12.10
N GLN A 97 -10.30 -1.88 12.81
CA GLN A 97 -11.09 -1.89 14.05
C GLN A 97 -12.48 -2.46 13.79
N ASN A 98 -13.18 -2.00 12.74
CA ASN A 98 -14.49 -2.54 12.38
C ASN A 98 -14.40 -4.02 12.03
N THR A 99 -13.43 -4.43 11.21
CA THR A 99 -13.27 -5.84 10.83
C THR A 99 -12.93 -6.72 12.03
N ILE A 100 -12.11 -6.24 12.97
CA ILE A 100 -11.71 -7.01 14.16
C ILE A 100 -12.83 -7.01 15.21
N GLN A 101 -13.53 -5.90 15.40
CA GLN A 101 -14.70 -5.80 16.28
C GLN A 101 -15.84 -6.69 15.77
N GLU A 102 -16.14 -6.65 14.46
CA GLU A 102 -17.10 -7.56 13.82
C GLU A 102 -16.62 -9.01 13.89
N SER A 103 -15.31 -9.25 13.78
CA SER A 103 -14.80 -10.62 13.77
C SER A 103 -14.92 -11.35 15.11
N ASN A 104 -15.16 -10.65 16.24
CA ASN A 104 -15.30 -11.24 17.58
C ASN A 104 -14.47 -12.54 17.71
N LEU A 105 -13.18 -12.45 17.31
CA LEU A 105 -12.27 -13.58 17.29
C LEU A 105 -11.95 -13.87 18.75
N TYR A 106 -12.85 -14.66 19.31
CA TYR A 106 -12.89 -15.42 20.56
C TYR A 106 -12.39 -14.68 21.80
N PHE A 107 -13.33 -14.54 22.74
CA PHE A 107 -13.14 -14.54 24.19
C PHE A 107 -11.69 -14.72 24.66
N CYS A 108 -11.23 -13.76 25.47
CA CYS A 108 -10.66 -14.22 26.73
C CYS A 108 -11.82 -14.41 27.70
#